data_AF-A0A419YAQ2-F1
#
_entry.id   AF-A0A419YAQ2-F1
#
_cell.length_a   1.000
_cell.length_b   1.000
_cell.length_c   1.000
_cell.angle_alpha   90.00
_cell.angle_beta   90.00
_cell.angle_gamma   90.00
#
_symmetry.space_group_name_H-M   'P 1'
#
loop_
_entity.id
_entity.type
_entity.pdbx_description
1 polymer ?
#
loop_
_entity_poly.entity_id
_entity_poly.type
_entity_poly.pdbx_seq_one_letter_code
_entity_poly.pdbx_strand_id
1 'polypeptide(L)'
;MLDGLNGLDEFCTGALAEHGCPSVSIAVAAGGDLVLARAYGTADLGERRAATPGTVYGLASATKPFTALAVCLAADRGLLDLDAPVPGRFRRAAPTPRQLLQHRGGFPAFYNFHYTDGPLPGGPLPVDLDRYREQVREPDTGFEYSNLGYQELGRLLEQITGRALGELLREWIAEPLGLPHFAFGAVPGASAPVATRYTPDGRAYPVCHSSHPAAGAGWATAGELALFARRSPTLLTPGTAAAVLDAPPIGPRLGYGLGRVVQRTADGAPISSHGGGMGGIAAMMIDLPERQLSVAVLANSTDKSARDAVVGHLMDALAPEFDPAHLSPVSEPDLPLALAPSRWAGHLSGPDGDVPVRLTVLTGGQVEVSLADLPPVTVPALASHRWDVRLTAPLQLPTPDALVNSPAFALELRAGRSALTGRATAYKPGDRSGFLGPYLPHRCELHPA
;
A
#
# COMPACT_ATOMS: atom_id res chain seq x y z
N MET A 1 -2.44 30.54 -8.19
CA MET A 1 -2.54 29.07 -7.95
C MET A 1 -2.04 28.73 -6.55
N LEU A 2 -0.85 29.21 -6.15
CA LEU A 2 -0.37 29.06 -4.77
C LEU A 2 -1.09 29.98 -3.76
N ASP A 3 -1.82 31.00 -4.21
CA ASP A 3 -2.58 31.93 -3.35
C ASP A 3 -3.68 31.23 -2.54
N GLY A 4 -4.12 30.03 -2.97
CA GLY A 4 -5.04 29.18 -2.22
C GLY A 4 -4.39 28.42 -1.05
N LEU A 5 -3.04 28.48 -0.92
CA LEU A 5 -2.28 27.80 0.14
C LEU A 5 -1.92 28.74 1.31
N ASN A 6 -2.67 29.82 1.49
CA ASN A 6 -2.52 30.71 2.63
C ASN A 6 -2.74 29.94 3.95
N GLY A 7 -1.85 30.13 4.92
CA GLY A 7 -1.93 29.42 6.21
C GLY A 7 -1.37 28.01 6.20
N LEU A 8 -0.78 27.53 5.08
CA LEU A 8 -0.18 26.20 5.00
C LEU A 8 0.85 25.94 6.12
N ASP A 9 1.68 26.92 6.45
CA ASP A 9 2.69 26.79 7.50
C ASP A 9 2.08 26.54 8.89
N GLU A 10 1.04 27.30 9.23
CA GLU A 10 0.31 27.18 10.50
C GLU A 10 -0.47 25.86 10.55
N PHE A 11 -1.15 25.50 9.46
CA PHE A 11 -1.87 24.23 9.34
C PHE A 11 -0.94 23.04 9.51
N CYS A 12 0.20 23.01 8.81
CA CYS A 12 1.15 21.90 8.92
C CYS A 12 1.71 21.77 10.33
N THR A 13 2.05 22.90 10.97
CA THR A 13 2.54 22.88 12.36
C THR A 13 1.48 22.36 13.33
N GLY A 14 0.22 22.77 13.15
CA GLY A 14 -0.92 22.28 13.92
C GLY A 14 -1.15 20.78 13.74
N ALA A 15 -1.17 20.30 12.50
CA ALA A 15 -1.35 18.88 12.19
C ALA A 15 -0.24 17.98 12.76
N LEU A 16 1.02 18.45 12.74
CA LEU A 16 2.12 17.72 13.38
C LEU A 16 1.91 17.58 14.89
N ALA A 17 1.50 18.67 15.55
CA ALA A 17 1.26 18.69 17.00
C ALA A 17 0.05 17.83 17.39
N GLU A 18 -1.05 17.90 16.64
CA GLU A 18 -2.29 17.16 16.91
C GLU A 18 -2.07 15.63 16.86
N HIS A 19 -1.27 15.17 15.90
CA HIS A 19 -1.12 13.74 15.63
C HIS A 19 0.23 13.16 16.08
N GLY A 20 1.03 13.91 16.84
CA GLY A 20 2.34 13.45 17.31
C GLY A 20 3.29 13.07 16.17
N CYS A 21 3.20 13.76 15.03
CA CYS A 21 4.02 13.47 13.87
C CYS A 21 5.31 14.30 13.92
N PRO A 22 6.52 13.69 13.86
CA PRO A 22 7.76 14.46 13.99
C PRO A 22 8.02 15.42 12.83
N SER A 23 7.76 15.01 11.58
CA SER A 23 7.95 15.86 10.41
C SER A 23 7.02 15.54 9.25
N VAL A 24 6.78 16.56 8.44
CA VAL A 24 6.15 16.45 7.13
C VAL A 24 6.93 17.26 6.09
N SER A 25 7.08 16.72 4.89
CA SER A 25 7.67 17.38 3.72
C SER A 25 6.66 17.39 2.58
N ILE A 26 6.53 18.53 1.90
CA ILE A 26 5.49 18.83 0.92
C ILE A 26 6.15 19.37 -0.34
N ALA A 27 5.67 18.93 -1.50
CA ALA A 27 6.02 19.55 -2.76
C ALA A 27 4.82 19.64 -3.71
N VAL A 28 4.84 20.65 -4.56
CA VAL A 28 3.90 20.84 -5.67
C VAL A 28 4.71 21.10 -6.93
N ALA A 29 4.43 20.34 -8.00
CA ALA A 29 5.02 20.58 -9.32
C ALA A 29 3.94 21.00 -10.32
N ALA A 30 4.19 22.04 -11.11
CA ALA A 30 3.29 22.54 -12.16
C ALA A 30 4.05 22.67 -13.48
N GLY A 31 3.45 22.21 -14.59
CA GLY A 31 4.09 22.23 -15.91
C GLY A 31 5.40 21.42 -16.00
N GLY A 32 5.65 20.58 -15.00
CA GLY A 32 6.89 19.82 -14.86
C GLY A 32 7.91 20.44 -13.91
N ASP A 33 7.72 21.64 -13.35
CA ASP A 33 8.69 22.27 -12.44
C ASP A 33 8.16 22.39 -11.01
N LEU A 34 9.04 22.35 -10.02
CA LEU A 34 8.66 22.57 -8.63
C LEU A 34 8.27 24.03 -8.41
N VAL A 35 7.00 24.25 -8.05
CA VAL A 35 6.47 25.57 -7.69
C VAL A 35 6.38 25.76 -6.17
N LEU A 36 6.39 24.67 -5.40
CA LEU A 36 6.47 24.68 -3.94
C LEU A 36 7.29 23.48 -3.46
N ALA A 37 8.15 23.73 -2.47
CA ALA A 37 8.84 22.70 -1.70
C ALA A 37 9.05 23.21 -0.27
N ARG A 38 8.47 22.54 0.72
CA ARG A 38 8.50 22.94 2.14
C ARG A 38 8.63 21.70 3.01
N ALA A 39 9.16 21.88 4.21
CA ALA A 39 9.21 20.84 5.22
C ALA A 39 9.07 21.47 6.60
N TYR A 40 8.45 20.73 7.52
CA TYR A 40 8.12 21.19 8.87
C TYR A 40 8.49 20.12 9.88
N GLY A 41 8.83 20.55 11.09
CA GLY A 41 9.21 19.66 12.18
C GLY A 41 10.63 19.11 12.08
N THR A 42 10.82 17.91 12.62
CA THR A 42 12.14 17.32 12.91
C THR A 42 12.29 15.98 12.19
N ALA A 43 13.22 15.92 11.23
CA ALA A 43 13.54 14.70 10.49
C ALA A 43 14.26 13.66 11.37
N ASP A 44 14.99 14.12 12.40
CA ASP A 44 15.61 13.25 13.40
C ASP A 44 15.51 13.87 14.81
N LEU A 45 14.68 13.27 15.67
CA LEU A 45 14.48 13.69 17.06
C LEU A 45 15.73 13.49 17.94
N GLY A 46 16.55 12.47 17.66
CA GLY A 46 17.76 12.16 18.43
C GLY A 46 18.88 13.16 18.16
N GLU A 47 19.11 13.47 16.89
CA GLU A 47 20.08 14.48 16.44
C GLU A 47 19.51 15.91 16.43
N ARG A 48 18.21 16.07 16.68
CA ARG A 48 17.45 17.33 16.56
C ARG A 48 17.60 17.98 15.19
N ARG A 49 17.71 17.16 14.14
CA ARG A 49 17.84 17.65 12.77
C ARG A 49 16.48 18.07 12.23
N ALA A 50 16.34 19.34 11.89
CA ALA A 50 15.15 19.87 11.24
C ALA A 50 14.88 19.18 9.89
N ALA A 51 13.61 18.99 9.56
CA ALA A 51 13.23 18.57 8.23
C ALA A 51 13.46 19.71 7.24
N THR A 52 13.90 19.37 6.04
CA THR A 52 14.16 20.30 4.93
C THR A 52 13.53 19.78 3.65
N PRO A 53 13.32 20.63 2.62
CA PRO A 53 12.87 20.16 1.31
C PRO A 53 13.75 19.06 0.68
N GLY A 54 15.04 19.02 1.06
CA GLY A 54 15.99 17.98 0.62
C GLY A 54 16.03 16.73 1.52
N THR A 55 15.19 16.65 2.56
CA THR A 55 15.10 15.46 3.41
C THR A 55 14.51 14.29 2.64
N VAL A 56 15.20 13.15 2.65
CA VAL A 56 14.78 11.93 1.96
C VAL A 56 13.92 11.09 2.88
N TYR A 57 12.78 10.61 2.40
CA TYR A 57 11.88 9.73 3.14
C TYR A 57 11.77 8.39 2.43
N GLY A 58 11.46 7.34 3.19
CA GLY A 58 11.06 6.07 2.59
C GLY A 58 9.70 6.22 1.90
N LEU A 59 9.51 5.53 0.78
CA LEU A 59 8.30 5.63 -0.03
C LEU A 59 7.30 4.51 0.25
N ALA A 60 7.77 3.39 0.81
CA ALA A 60 6.95 2.18 0.97
C ALA A 60 6.19 1.88 -0.34
N SER A 61 4.87 1.68 -0.29
CA SER A 61 4.09 1.37 -1.49
C SER A 61 4.06 2.45 -2.58
N ALA A 62 4.48 3.70 -2.31
CA ALA A 62 4.70 4.69 -3.37
C ALA A 62 5.91 4.37 -4.27
N THR A 63 6.62 3.25 -4.00
CA THR A 63 7.61 2.64 -4.90
C THR A 63 6.97 1.94 -6.10
N LYS A 64 5.78 1.35 -5.93
CA LYS A 64 5.11 0.56 -6.99
C LYS A 64 4.99 1.31 -8.33
N PRO A 65 4.62 2.59 -8.36
CA PRO A 65 4.58 3.38 -9.59
C PRO A 65 5.91 3.46 -10.34
N PHE A 66 7.07 3.42 -9.66
CA PHE A 66 8.38 3.38 -10.32
C PHE A 66 8.60 2.02 -10.98
N THR A 67 8.35 0.93 -10.28
CA THR A 67 8.38 -0.43 -10.85
C THR A 67 7.40 -0.55 -12.03
N ALA A 68 6.19 0.00 -11.88
CA ALA A 68 5.18 -0.01 -12.93
C ALA A 68 5.64 0.74 -14.18
N LEU A 69 6.25 1.91 -14.01
CA LEU A 69 6.82 2.66 -15.12
C LEU A 69 7.94 1.87 -15.82
N ALA A 70 8.81 1.17 -15.08
CA ALA A 70 9.85 0.34 -15.67
C ALA A 70 9.28 -0.82 -16.50
N VAL A 71 8.20 -1.46 -16.04
CA VAL A 71 7.48 -2.49 -16.83
C VAL A 71 6.86 -1.90 -18.09
N CYS A 72 6.24 -0.72 -17.99
CA CYS A 72 5.67 -0.02 -19.14
C CYS A 72 6.74 0.39 -20.16
N LEU A 73 7.90 0.87 -19.69
CA LEU A 73 9.06 1.18 -20.54
C LEU A 73 9.64 -0.06 -21.21
N ALA A 74 9.68 -1.20 -20.51
CA ALA A 74 10.08 -2.47 -21.11
C ALA A 74 9.11 -2.88 -22.24
N ALA A 75 7.81 -2.66 -22.06
CA ALA A 75 6.80 -2.90 -23.11
C ALA A 75 6.98 -1.96 -24.31
N ASP A 76 7.15 -0.65 -24.08
CA ASP A 76 7.39 0.34 -25.15
C ASP A 76 8.66 0.04 -25.95
N ARG A 77 9.67 -0.58 -25.31
CA ARG A 77 10.93 -1.01 -25.94
C ARG A 77 10.85 -2.38 -26.60
N GLY A 78 9.69 -3.04 -26.57
CA GLY A 78 9.47 -4.38 -27.14
C GLY A 78 10.18 -5.50 -26.37
N LEU A 79 10.59 -5.27 -25.12
CA LEU A 79 11.26 -6.29 -24.29
C LEU A 79 10.26 -7.26 -23.64
N LEU A 80 9.00 -6.87 -23.51
CA LEU A 80 7.89 -7.70 -23.06
C LEU A 80 6.58 -7.28 -23.72
N ASP A 81 5.58 -8.15 -23.67
CA ASP A 81 4.20 -7.82 -23.99
C ASP A 81 3.40 -7.76 -22.67
N LEU A 82 2.66 -6.67 -22.44
CA LEU A 82 1.85 -6.46 -21.24
C LEU A 82 0.74 -7.50 -21.08
N ASP A 83 0.33 -8.14 -22.17
CA ASP A 83 -0.79 -9.08 -22.24
C ASP A 83 -0.32 -10.53 -22.49
N ALA A 84 0.99 -10.76 -22.64
CA ALA A 84 1.55 -12.10 -22.64
C ALA A 84 1.65 -12.66 -21.21
N PRO A 85 1.46 -13.98 -21.01
CA PRO A 85 1.68 -14.61 -19.72
C PRO A 85 3.11 -14.42 -19.21
N VAL A 86 3.26 -14.05 -17.94
CA VAL A 86 4.57 -13.98 -17.29
C VAL A 86 5.18 -15.38 -17.23
N PRO A 87 6.45 -15.57 -17.62
CA PRO A 87 7.13 -16.84 -17.48
C PRO A 87 7.32 -17.19 -15.99
N GLY A 88 6.98 -18.41 -15.58
CA GLY A 88 7.16 -18.84 -14.20
C GLY A 88 6.34 -20.07 -13.85
N ARG A 89 6.48 -20.53 -12.60
CA ARG A 89 5.65 -21.59 -12.03
C ARG A 89 4.57 -20.96 -11.18
N PHE A 90 3.33 -21.06 -11.64
CA PHE A 90 2.16 -20.54 -10.98
C PHE A 90 1.25 -21.69 -10.58
N ARG A 91 0.61 -21.60 -9.41
CA ARG A 91 -0.36 -22.61 -8.95
C ARG A 91 -1.61 -22.65 -9.83
N ARG A 92 -1.91 -21.53 -10.49
CA ARG A 92 -3.04 -21.33 -11.39
C ARG A 92 -2.53 -20.84 -12.74
N ALA A 93 -3.41 -20.26 -13.57
CA ALA A 93 -2.97 -19.65 -14.82
C ALA A 93 -1.90 -18.57 -14.56
N ALA A 94 -0.89 -18.54 -15.44
CA ALA A 94 0.14 -17.51 -15.41
C ALA A 94 -0.50 -16.14 -15.66
N PRO A 95 -0.33 -15.16 -14.76
CA PRO A 95 -0.87 -13.82 -14.94
C PRO A 95 -0.07 -13.06 -16.00
N THR A 96 -0.65 -12.03 -16.60
CA THR A 96 0.06 -11.09 -17.48
C THR A 96 0.69 -9.95 -16.68
N PRO A 97 1.71 -9.23 -17.21
CA PRO A 97 2.22 -8.03 -16.56
C PRO A 97 1.11 -7.00 -16.28
N ARG A 98 0.17 -6.80 -17.20
CA ARG A 98 -1.00 -5.91 -17.01
C ARG A 98 -1.82 -6.32 -15.79
N GLN A 99 -2.14 -7.60 -15.67
CA GLN A 99 -2.89 -8.12 -14.53
C GLN A 99 -2.12 -7.93 -13.20
N LEU A 100 -0.81 -8.12 -13.18
CA LEU A 100 0.00 -7.88 -11.99
C LEU A 100 0.05 -6.40 -11.62
N LEU A 101 0.24 -5.50 -12.60
CA LEU A 101 0.26 -4.05 -12.41
C LEU A 101 -1.06 -3.54 -11.82
N GLN A 102 -2.18 -4.18 -12.17
CA GLN A 102 -3.54 -3.86 -11.72
C GLN A 102 -3.99 -4.64 -10.45
N HIS A 103 -3.11 -5.38 -9.76
CA HIS A 103 -3.44 -6.22 -8.60
C HIS A 103 -4.53 -7.29 -8.90
N ARG A 104 -4.51 -7.79 -10.12
CA ARG A 104 -5.42 -8.81 -10.67
C ARG A 104 -4.70 -10.11 -11.00
N GLY A 105 -3.45 -10.29 -10.56
CA GLY A 105 -2.69 -11.53 -10.79
C GLY A 105 -3.12 -12.75 -9.96
N GLY A 106 -4.13 -12.62 -9.10
CA GLY A 106 -4.66 -13.73 -8.28
C GLY A 106 -3.90 -14.01 -6.97
N PHE A 107 -2.91 -13.18 -6.65
CA PHE A 107 -2.14 -13.27 -5.40
C PHE A 107 -2.91 -12.66 -4.22
N PRO A 108 -2.73 -13.21 -3.00
CA PRO A 108 -3.30 -12.65 -1.80
C PRO A 108 -2.56 -11.38 -1.36
N ALA A 109 -3.19 -10.57 -0.52
CA ALA A 109 -2.47 -9.53 0.22
C ALA A 109 -1.48 -10.21 1.18
N PHE A 110 -0.21 -9.82 1.05
CA PHE A 110 0.87 -10.38 1.83
C PHE A 110 1.96 -9.33 2.00
N TYR A 111 2.52 -9.26 3.20
CA TYR A 111 3.73 -8.50 3.44
C TYR A 111 4.54 -9.15 4.56
N ASN A 112 5.86 -8.97 4.45
CA ASN A 112 6.80 -9.27 5.50
C ASN A 112 7.91 -8.23 5.48
N PHE A 113 8.49 -7.99 6.66
CA PHE A 113 9.59 -7.05 6.86
C PHE A 113 10.74 -7.72 7.60
N HIS A 114 11.97 -7.43 7.16
CA HIS A 114 13.20 -7.87 7.80
C HIS A 114 13.77 -6.71 8.61
N TYR A 115 14.03 -6.92 9.90
CA TYR A 115 14.58 -5.92 10.81
C TYR A 115 16.10 -6.10 10.94
N THR A 116 16.86 -5.01 10.85
CA THR A 116 18.35 -5.05 10.90
C THR A 116 18.90 -5.01 12.32
N ASP A 117 18.25 -4.27 13.22
CA ASP A 117 18.69 -4.10 14.60
C ASP A 117 18.00 -5.11 15.52
N GLY A 118 18.59 -6.29 15.55
CA GLY A 118 18.22 -7.38 16.44
C GLY A 118 17.11 -8.26 15.89
N PRO A 119 17.04 -9.51 16.38
CA PRO A 119 15.92 -10.35 16.05
C PRO A 119 14.64 -9.69 16.61
N LEU A 120 13.47 -9.98 16.01
CA LEU A 120 12.25 -9.98 16.84
C LEU A 120 12.61 -10.72 18.13
N PRO A 121 12.17 -10.32 19.33
CA PRO A 121 12.49 -11.10 20.52
C PRO A 121 12.28 -12.62 20.25
N GLY A 122 13.37 -13.38 20.01
CA GLY A 122 13.31 -14.78 19.50
C GLY A 122 14.16 -15.21 18.27
N GLY A 123 14.59 -14.36 17.34
CA GLY A 123 15.41 -14.75 16.15
C GLY A 123 14.87 -14.22 14.81
N PRO A 124 15.41 -14.64 13.65
CA PRO A 124 14.63 -14.63 12.41
C PRO A 124 13.30 -15.36 12.68
N LEU A 125 12.19 -14.86 12.14
CA LEU A 125 10.90 -15.55 12.24
C LEU A 125 11.07 -16.99 11.75
N PRO A 126 10.81 -18.03 12.55
CA PRO A 126 10.78 -19.41 12.09
C PRO A 126 9.50 -19.69 11.29
N VAL A 127 9.17 -18.81 10.36
CA VAL A 127 7.98 -18.85 9.51
C VAL A 127 8.45 -19.08 8.08
N ASP A 128 8.00 -20.17 7.46
CA ASP A 128 8.20 -20.40 6.03
C ASP A 128 7.19 -19.57 5.23
N LEU A 129 7.59 -18.33 4.98
CA LEU A 129 6.78 -17.35 4.29
C LEU A 129 6.48 -17.72 2.83
N ASP A 130 7.27 -18.59 2.21
CA ASP A 130 7.08 -18.98 0.80
C ASP A 130 5.76 -19.74 0.60
N ARG A 131 5.27 -20.42 1.64
CA ARG A 131 3.97 -21.13 1.66
C ARG A 131 2.76 -20.19 1.51
N TYR A 132 2.92 -18.88 1.70
CA TYR A 132 1.87 -17.87 1.58
C TYR A 132 1.93 -17.06 0.27
N ARG A 133 2.87 -17.39 -0.62
CA ARG A 133 3.18 -16.58 -1.82
C ARG A 133 2.45 -17.03 -3.08
N GLU A 134 1.66 -18.10 -3.01
CA GLU A 134 0.97 -18.68 -4.16
C GLU A 134 -0.33 -17.92 -4.51
N GLN A 135 -0.80 -18.11 -5.75
CA GLN A 135 -2.10 -17.60 -6.16
C GLN A 135 -3.24 -18.31 -5.43
N VAL A 136 -4.17 -17.52 -4.88
CA VAL A 136 -5.36 -18.02 -4.19
C VAL A 136 -6.59 -18.07 -5.10
N ARG A 137 -6.58 -17.34 -6.22
CA ARG A 137 -7.63 -17.28 -7.25
C ARG A 137 -7.06 -17.17 -8.66
N GLU A 138 -7.86 -17.45 -9.67
CA GLU A 138 -7.45 -17.24 -11.06
C GLU A 138 -7.17 -15.75 -11.33
N PRO A 139 -6.20 -15.42 -12.20
CA PRO A 139 -5.99 -14.06 -12.64
C PRO A 139 -7.28 -13.42 -13.20
N ASP A 140 -7.41 -12.11 -12.97
CA ASP A 140 -8.49 -11.23 -13.40
C ASP A 140 -9.91 -11.54 -12.88
N THR A 141 -10.08 -12.54 -12.02
CA THR A 141 -11.38 -12.78 -11.37
C THR A 141 -11.70 -11.78 -10.25
N GLY A 142 -10.76 -10.88 -9.93
CA GLY A 142 -10.98 -9.81 -8.95
C GLY A 142 -9.71 -9.07 -8.52
N PHE A 143 -9.90 -7.86 -8.00
CA PHE A 143 -8.85 -7.03 -7.42
C PHE A 143 -8.51 -7.47 -5.98
N GLU A 144 -7.23 -7.69 -5.70
CA GLU A 144 -6.70 -7.77 -4.33
C GLU A 144 -5.30 -7.18 -4.31
N TYR A 145 -5.14 -6.09 -3.56
CA TYR A 145 -3.87 -5.38 -3.45
C TYR A 145 -2.77 -6.32 -2.92
N SER A 146 -1.76 -6.59 -3.75
CA SER A 146 -0.73 -7.59 -3.45
C SER A 146 0.67 -7.08 -3.75
N ASN A 147 1.55 -7.18 -2.76
CA ASN A 147 2.97 -6.91 -2.96
C ASN A 147 3.66 -8.03 -3.75
N LEU A 148 3.10 -9.25 -3.74
CA LEU A 148 3.65 -10.41 -4.45
C LEU A 148 3.61 -10.20 -5.96
N GLY A 149 2.52 -9.64 -6.49
CA GLY A 149 2.44 -9.34 -7.92
C GLY A 149 3.54 -8.37 -8.39
N TYR A 150 3.86 -7.37 -7.57
CA TYR A 150 4.95 -6.44 -7.84
C TYR A 150 6.35 -7.07 -7.69
N GLN A 151 6.49 -8.06 -6.81
CA GLN A 151 7.72 -8.84 -6.72
C GLN A 151 7.97 -9.66 -7.98
N GLU A 152 6.93 -10.26 -8.55
CA GLU A 152 7.02 -10.97 -9.83
C GLU A 152 7.34 -10.02 -11.00
N LEU A 153 6.79 -8.79 -11.00
CA LEU A 153 7.16 -7.77 -11.98
C LEU A 153 8.63 -7.34 -11.87
N GLY A 154 9.14 -7.19 -10.65
CA GLY A 154 10.56 -6.90 -10.42
C GLY A 154 11.46 -8.02 -10.95
N ARG A 155 11.14 -9.27 -10.61
CA ARG A 155 11.86 -10.45 -11.11
C ARG A 155 11.80 -10.58 -12.63
N LEU A 156 10.64 -10.31 -13.23
CA LEU A 156 10.47 -10.32 -14.68
C LEU A 156 11.44 -9.33 -15.34
N LEU A 157 11.50 -8.09 -14.85
CA LEU A 157 12.43 -7.07 -15.36
C LEU A 157 13.90 -7.52 -15.25
N GLU A 158 14.29 -8.07 -14.10
CA GLU A 158 15.66 -8.57 -13.92
C GLU A 158 15.97 -9.75 -14.85
N GLN A 159 15.00 -10.67 -15.04
CA GLN A 159 15.16 -11.83 -15.91
C GLN A 159 15.31 -11.44 -17.39
N ILE A 160 14.47 -10.53 -17.90
CA ILE A 160 14.49 -10.16 -19.33
C ILE A 160 15.68 -9.25 -19.68
N THR A 161 16.20 -8.49 -18.71
CA THR A 161 17.31 -7.55 -18.95
C THR A 161 18.67 -8.11 -18.51
N GLY A 162 18.71 -9.06 -17.57
CA GLY A 162 19.93 -9.50 -16.90
C GLY A 162 20.51 -8.47 -15.93
N ARG A 163 19.75 -7.44 -15.53
CA ARG A 163 20.21 -6.30 -14.75
C ARG A 163 19.42 -6.16 -13.45
N ALA A 164 20.05 -5.65 -12.40
CA ALA A 164 19.38 -5.43 -11.11
C ALA A 164 18.29 -4.36 -11.22
N LEU A 165 17.15 -4.56 -10.55
CA LEU A 165 16.02 -3.63 -10.63
C LEU A 165 16.39 -2.19 -10.25
N GLY A 166 17.23 -2.01 -9.23
CA GLY A 166 17.69 -0.68 -8.81
C GLY A 166 18.45 0.09 -9.90
N GLU A 167 19.21 -0.62 -10.74
CA GLU A 167 19.89 0.00 -11.88
C GLU A 167 18.90 0.44 -12.96
N LEU A 168 17.90 -0.40 -13.25
CA LEU A 168 16.85 -0.08 -14.20
C LEU A 168 16.05 1.14 -13.75
N LEU A 169 15.66 1.21 -12.48
CA LEU A 169 14.92 2.36 -11.95
C LEU A 169 15.77 3.64 -11.97
N ARG A 170 17.09 3.55 -11.74
CA ARG A 170 17.99 4.70 -11.85
C ARG A 170 18.08 5.19 -13.30
N GLU A 171 18.48 4.32 -14.22
CA GLU A 171 18.83 4.71 -15.59
C GLU A 171 17.62 4.97 -16.47
N TRP A 172 16.53 4.22 -16.30
CA TRP A 172 15.36 4.37 -17.15
C TRP A 172 14.41 5.46 -16.66
N ILE A 173 14.51 5.86 -15.39
CA ILE A 173 13.53 6.75 -14.76
C ILE A 173 14.21 7.91 -14.02
N ALA A 174 15.01 7.64 -12.98
CA ALA A 174 15.51 8.70 -12.12
C ALA A 174 16.41 9.69 -12.87
N GLU A 175 17.35 9.19 -13.67
CA GLU A 175 18.26 10.03 -14.47
C GLU A 175 17.52 10.84 -15.55
N PRO A 176 16.66 10.25 -16.41
CA PRO A 176 15.89 11.00 -17.40
C PRO A 176 14.95 12.06 -16.81
N LEU A 177 14.43 11.84 -15.59
CA LEU A 177 13.51 12.76 -14.93
C LEU A 177 14.22 13.80 -14.04
N GLY A 178 15.53 13.66 -13.82
CA GLY A 178 16.32 14.52 -12.95
C GLY A 178 15.99 14.34 -11.47
N LEU A 179 15.98 13.10 -10.97
CA LEU A 179 15.68 12.72 -9.59
C LEU A 179 16.93 12.22 -8.84
N PRO A 180 17.93 13.08 -8.56
CA PRO A 180 19.26 12.66 -8.11
C PRO A 180 19.32 12.03 -6.71
N HIS A 181 18.32 12.22 -5.86
CA HIS A 181 18.21 11.60 -4.54
C HIS A 181 17.25 10.41 -4.51
N PHE A 182 16.63 10.04 -5.65
CA PHE A 182 15.89 8.79 -5.72
C PHE A 182 16.84 7.61 -5.52
N ALA A 183 16.49 6.72 -4.60
CA ALA A 183 17.24 5.51 -4.33
C ALA A 183 16.30 4.32 -4.17
N PHE A 184 16.83 3.12 -4.43
CA PHE A 184 16.10 1.86 -4.34
C PHE A 184 16.90 0.83 -3.54
N GLY A 185 16.22 0.13 -2.63
CA GLY A 185 16.80 -0.93 -1.82
C GLY A 185 17.02 -0.51 -0.37
N ALA A 186 18.27 -0.62 0.10
CA ALA A 186 18.65 -0.27 1.46
C ALA A 186 18.43 1.22 1.75
N VAL A 187 18.42 1.57 3.04
CA VAL A 187 18.39 2.98 3.46
C VAL A 187 19.57 3.70 2.81
N PRO A 188 19.37 4.86 2.15
CA PRO A 188 20.47 5.64 1.61
C PRO A 188 21.49 5.93 2.71
N GLY A 189 22.78 5.74 2.39
CA GLY A 189 23.85 5.93 3.36
C GLY A 189 23.95 7.37 3.88
N ALA A 190 24.88 7.60 4.83
CA ALA A 190 25.05 8.85 5.58
C ALA A 190 25.23 10.14 4.75
N SER A 191 25.40 10.04 3.43
CA SER A 191 25.51 11.18 2.52
C SER A 191 24.17 11.87 2.23
N ALA A 192 23.03 11.22 2.48
CA ALA A 192 21.70 11.83 2.30
C ALA A 192 21.04 12.13 3.65
N PRO A 193 20.35 13.28 3.83
CA PRO A 193 19.64 13.61 5.06
C PRO A 193 18.33 12.81 5.17
N VAL A 194 18.42 11.50 5.39
CA VAL A 194 17.26 10.58 5.47
C VAL A 194 16.47 10.82 6.75
N ALA A 195 15.15 10.93 6.68
CA ALA A 195 14.30 11.06 7.86
C ALA A 195 14.29 9.76 8.68
N THR A 196 14.55 9.88 9.99
CA THR A 196 14.41 8.80 10.94
C THR A 196 12.93 8.49 11.13
N ARG A 197 12.60 7.21 11.19
CA ARG A 197 11.22 6.68 11.30
C ARG A 197 10.78 6.72 12.76
N TYR A 198 9.53 7.09 13.05
CA TYR A 198 9.01 7.15 14.43
C TYR A 198 7.61 6.53 14.58
N THR A 199 7.28 6.11 15.80
CA THR A 199 5.90 5.95 16.27
C THR A 199 5.33 7.29 16.75
N PRO A 200 4.01 7.43 16.97
CA PRO A 200 3.38 8.74 17.24
C PRO A 200 3.73 9.29 18.63
N ASP A 201 4.20 8.42 19.53
CA ASP A 201 4.76 8.79 20.84
C ASP A 201 6.24 9.24 20.76
N GLY A 202 6.80 9.38 19.55
CA GLY A 202 8.15 9.89 19.31
C GLY A 202 9.28 8.86 19.49
N ARG A 203 8.95 7.57 19.69
CA ARG A 203 9.97 6.51 19.77
C ARG A 203 10.47 6.14 18.38
N ALA A 204 11.79 6.02 18.23
CA ALA A 204 12.40 5.61 16.96
C ALA A 204 11.88 4.23 16.55
N TYR A 205 11.42 4.13 15.30
CA TYR A 205 10.95 2.90 14.72
C TYR A 205 12.17 2.11 14.19
N PRO A 206 12.30 0.82 14.56
CA PRO A 206 13.40 -0.04 14.11
C PRO A 206 13.58 -0.06 12.58
N VAL A 207 14.82 -0.07 12.13
CA VAL A 207 15.13 -0.16 10.70
C VAL A 207 14.64 -1.50 10.16
N CYS A 208 13.84 -1.43 9.09
CA CYS A 208 13.32 -2.61 8.43
C CYS A 208 13.25 -2.46 6.90
N HIS A 209 13.32 -3.61 6.22
CA HIS A 209 13.28 -3.77 4.78
C HIS A 209 12.10 -4.64 4.35
N SER A 210 11.45 -4.28 3.25
CA SER A 210 10.39 -5.12 2.67
C SER A 210 10.97 -6.37 2.04
N SER A 211 10.31 -7.52 2.24
CA SER A 211 10.58 -8.75 1.47
C SER A 211 10.14 -8.67 0.00
N HIS A 212 9.56 -7.52 -0.41
CA HIS A 212 9.09 -7.24 -1.76
C HIS A 212 9.68 -5.89 -2.21
N PRO A 213 10.98 -5.79 -2.48
CA PRO A 213 11.63 -4.51 -2.74
C PRO A 213 10.97 -3.72 -3.88
N ALA A 214 10.58 -4.40 -4.97
CA ALA A 214 9.85 -3.83 -6.10
C ALA A 214 8.49 -3.20 -5.73
N ALA A 215 7.95 -3.52 -4.55
CA ALA A 215 6.69 -3.01 -4.04
C ALA A 215 6.85 -1.93 -2.97
N GLY A 216 8.07 -1.71 -2.44
CA GLY A 216 8.23 -1.08 -1.13
C GLY A 216 9.56 -0.40 -0.78
N ALA A 217 10.62 -0.56 -1.57
CA ALA A 217 11.99 -0.20 -1.17
C ALA A 217 12.53 1.11 -1.79
N GLY A 218 11.67 1.99 -2.29
CA GLY A 218 12.05 3.30 -2.82
C GLY A 218 12.24 4.35 -1.73
N TRP A 219 13.07 5.35 -2.05
CA TRP A 219 13.37 6.52 -1.23
C TRP A 219 13.44 7.74 -2.14
N ALA A 220 12.89 8.87 -1.71
CA ALA A 220 12.98 10.13 -2.44
C ALA A 220 12.70 11.34 -1.53
N THR A 221 12.98 12.53 -2.03
CA THR A 221 12.43 13.77 -1.47
C THR A 221 10.96 13.95 -1.91
N ALA A 222 10.20 14.81 -1.22
CA ALA A 222 8.84 15.16 -1.65
C ALA A 222 8.87 15.82 -3.04
N GLY A 223 9.87 16.67 -3.31
CA GLY A 223 10.07 17.32 -4.60
C GLY A 223 10.20 16.31 -5.74
N GLU A 224 11.07 15.32 -5.58
CA GLU A 224 11.28 14.28 -6.61
C GLU A 224 10.06 13.40 -6.81
N LEU A 225 9.30 13.09 -5.76
CA LEU A 225 8.08 12.31 -5.90
C LEU A 225 6.99 13.10 -6.66
N ALA A 226 6.87 14.41 -6.42
CA ALA A 226 5.98 15.28 -7.19
C ALA A 226 6.44 15.38 -8.66
N LEU A 227 7.73 15.58 -8.91
CA LEU A 227 8.29 15.61 -10.27
C LEU A 227 8.09 14.27 -10.99
N PHE A 228 8.32 13.14 -10.32
CA PHE A 228 8.05 11.81 -10.86
C PHE A 228 6.58 11.65 -11.25
N ALA A 229 5.65 12.04 -10.37
CA ALA A 229 4.21 11.97 -10.65
C ALA A 229 3.86 12.75 -11.92
N ARG A 230 4.39 13.98 -12.05
CA ARG A 230 4.08 14.86 -13.18
C ARG A 230 4.78 14.48 -14.49
N ARG A 231 6.06 14.10 -14.43
CA ARG A 231 6.91 13.88 -15.60
C ARG A 231 6.93 12.43 -16.08
N SER A 232 6.59 11.43 -15.26
CA SER A 232 6.63 10.01 -15.67
C SER A 232 5.91 9.69 -16.99
N PRO A 233 4.76 10.30 -17.35
CA PRO A 233 4.12 10.03 -18.64
C PRO A 233 4.95 10.46 -19.86
N THR A 234 5.87 11.41 -19.72
CA THR A 234 6.69 11.91 -20.85
C THR A 234 7.75 10.90 -21.30
N LEU A 235 8.00 9.84 -20.51
CA LEU A 235 8.91 8.75 -20.88
C LEU A 235 8.22 7.65 -21.70
N LEU A 236 6.89 7.64 -21.76
CA LEU A 236 6.10 6.59 -22.38
C LEU A 236 5.60 7.00 -23.76
N THR A 237 5.31 6.00 -24.60
CA THR A 237 4.51 6.23 -25.81
C THR A 237 3.11 6.70 -25.42
N PRO A 238 2.40 7.47 -26.29
CA PRO A 238 1.05 7.95 -25.97
C PRO A 238 0.06 6.83 -25.61
N GLY A 239 0.15 5.67 -26.28
CA GLY A 239 -0.70 4.51 -26.01
C GLY A 239 -0.47 3.92 -24.62
N THR A 240 0.79 3.74 -24.24
CA THR A 240 1.16 3.20 -22.92
C THR A 240 0.87 4.20 -21.80
N ALA A 241 1.10 5.50 -22.03
CA ALA A 241 0.72 6.55 -21.09
C ALA A 241 -0.80 6.56 -20.82
N ALA A 242 -1.62 6.40 -21.86
CA ALA A 242 -3.07 6.27 -21.71
C ALA A 242 -3.44 4.99 -20.93
N ALA A 243 -2.80 3.86 -21.22
CA ALA A 243 -3.04 2.60 -20.53
C ALA A 243 -2.71 2.67 -19.02
N VAL A 244 -1.74 3.48 -18.60
CA VAL A 244 -1.43 3.69 -17.16
C VAL A 244 -2.63 4.23 -16.39
N LEU A 245 -3.42 5.10 -17.01
CA LEU A 245 -4.61 5.72 -16.44
C LEU A 245 -5.92 4.98 -16.79
N ASP A 246 -5.85 3.98 -17.65
CA ASP A 246 -6.95 3.05 -17.89
C ASP A 246 -7.08 2.10 -16.70
N ALA A 247 -8.03 2.44 -15.83
CA ALA A 247 -8.12 1.92 -14.48
C ALA A 247 -9.45 1.19 -14.28
N PRO A 248 -9.46 -0.16 -14.38
CA PRO A 248 -10.63 -0.96 -14.06
C PRO A 248 -11.18 -0.61 -12.68
N PRO A 249 -12.51 -0.55 -12.52
CA PRO A 249 -13.12 -0.18 -11.25
C PRO A 249 -12.78 -1.19 -10.15
N ILE A 250 -12.44 -0.67 -8.97
CA ILE A 250 -12.24 -1.43 -7.73
C ILE A 250 -13.25 -1.04 -6.64
N GLY A 251 -14.01 0.03 -6.89
CA GLY A 251 -15.14 0.51 -6.10
C GLY A 251 -15.92 1.57 -6.89
N PRO A 252 -16.95 2.21 -6.30
CA PRO A 252 -17.81 3.14 -7.04
C PRO A 252 -17.11 4.37 -7.60
N ARG A 253 -16.06 4.86 -6.91
CA ARG A 253 -15.32 6.10 -7.24
C ARG A 253 -13.83 5.88 -7.53
N LEU A 254 -13.38 4.63 -7.50
CA LEU A 254 -11.97 4.29 -7.54
C LEU A 254 -11.71 3.18 -8.56
N GLY A 255 -10.74 3.42 -9.44
CA GLY A 255 -10.11 2.41 -10.28
C GLY A 255 -8.66 2.19 -9.90
N TYR A 256 -8.07 1.11 -10.41
CA TYR A 256 -6.64 0.88 -10.31
C TYR A 256 -6.05 0.57 -11.68
N GLY A 257 -5.26 1.50 -12.21
CA GLY A 257 -4.58 1.38 -13.50
C GLY A 257 -3.25 0.65 -13.37
N LEU A 258 -2.28 0.98 -14.23
CA LEU A 258 -0.95 0.34 -14.19
C LEU A 258 -0.12 0.97 -13.07
N GLY A 259 -0.30 0.45 -11.85
CA GLY A 259 0.35 0.96 -10.65
C GLY A 259 -0.14 2.32 -10.17
N ARG A 260 -1.29 2.79 -10.64
CA ARG A 260 -1.91 4.05 -10.21
C ARG A 260 -3.30 3.80 -9.66
N VAL A 261 -3.60 4.42 -8.54
CA VAL A 261 -4.99 4.60 -8.09
C VAL A 261 -5.57 5.72 -8.92
N VAL A 262 -6.78 5.57 -9.45
CA VAL A 262 -7.39 6.58 -10.32
C VAL A 262 -8.79 6.90 -9.82
N GLN A 263 -9.01 8.12 -9.37
CA GLN A 263 -10.34 8.72 -9.23
C GLN A 263 -10.71 9.43 -10.53
N ARG A 264 -12.00 9.59 -10.78
CA ARG A 264 -12.50 10.39 -11.90
C ARG A 264 -13.42 11.47 -11.36
N THR A 265 -13.23 12.68 -11.86
CA THR A 265 -14.13 13.81 -11.63
C THR A 265 -15.49 13.55 -12.30
N ALA A 266 -16.48 14.39 -12.03
CA ALA A 266 -17.82 14.26 -12.60
C ALA A 266 -17.82 14.36 -14.15
N ASP A 267 -16.90 15.14 -14.71
CA ASP A 267 -16.65 15.28 -16.16
C ASP A 267 -15.67 14.23 -16.72
N GLY A 268 -15.20 13.29 -15.89
CA GLY A 268 -14.41 12.13 -16.30
C GLY A 268 -12.89 12.32 -16.31
N ALA A 269 -12.39 13.51 -15.96
CA ALA A 269 -10.97 13.81 -15.85
C ALA A 269 -10.31 12.92 -14.77
N PRO A 270 -9.13 12.34 -15.05
CA PRO A 270 -8.46 11.47 -14.09
C PRO A 270 -7.76 12.27 -12.99
N ILE A 271 -7.86 11.81 -11.75
CA ILE A 271 -6.97 12.17 -10.65
C ILE A 271 -6.22 10.90 -10.26
N SER A 272 -4.93 10.85 -10.56
CA SER A 272 -4.09 9.68 -10.31
C SER A 272 -3.34 9.85 -9.00
N SER A 273 -3.26 8.81 -8.18
CA SER A 273 -2.53 8.86 -6.92
C SER A 273 -1.84 7.54 -6.59
N HIS A 274 -0.93 7.58 -5.63
CA HIS A 274 -0.48 6.37 -4.95
C HIS A 274 0.10 6.70 -3.58
N GLY A 275 -0.42 6.03 -2.54
CA GLY A 275 0.09 6.14 -1.18
C GLY A 275 1.18 5.12 -0.85
N GLY A 276 1.90 5.38 0.24
CA GLY A 276 2.87 4.50 0.85
C GLY A 276 2.67 4.43 2.36
N GLY A 277 2.74 3.23 2.92
CA GLY A 277 2.71 3.02 4.36
C GLY A 277 3.61 1.86 4.77
N MET A 278 4.46 2.11 5.76
CA MET A 278 5.28 1.10 6.45
C MET A 278 5.58 1.64 7.86
N GLY A 279 6.26 0.87 8.70
CA GLY A 279 6.70 1.33 10.01
C GLY A 279 7.45 2.67 9.93
N GLY A 280 6.84 3.73 10.48
CA GLY A 280 7.36 5.10 10.49
C GLY A 280 7.47 5.77 9.12
N ILE A 281 6.73 5.29 8.12
CA ILE A 281 6.68 5.85 6.77
C ILE A 281 5.23 6.12 6.39
N ALA A 282 4.94 7.37 6.04
CA ALA A 282 3.70 7.78 5.38
C ALA A 282 4.05 8.60 4.13
N ALA A 283 3.68 8.10 2.95
CA ALA A 283 3.91 8.78 1.68
C ALA A 283 2.60 8.94 0.92
N MET A 284 2.47 10.02 0.17
CA MET A 284 1.39 10.23 -0.80
C MET A 284 1.92 11.01 -1.98
N MET A 285 1.52 10.62 -3.18
CA MET A 285 1.59 11.47 -4.36
C MET A 285 0.26 11.48 -5.10
N ILE A 286 -0.04 12.62 -5.68
CA ILE A 286 -1.25 12.88 -6.45
C ILE A 286 -0.83 13.62 -7.72
N ASP A 287 -1.40 13.23 -8.85
CA ASP A 287 -1.20 13.81 -10.17
C ASP A 287 -2.55 14.22 -10.75
N LEU A 288 -2.61 15.44 -11.27
CA LEU A 288 -3.76 16.05 -11.93
C LEU A 288 -3.35 16.35 -13.39
N PRO A 289 -3.40 15.36 -14.30
CA PRO A 289 -2.94 15.50 -15.69
C PRO A 289 -3.49 16.72 -16.42
N GLU A 290 -4.81 16.91 -16.38
CA GLU A 290 -5.49 18.02 -17.07
C GLU A 290 -5.06 19.41 -16.57
N ARG A 291 -4.60 19.49 -15.31
CA ARG A 291 -4.11 20.72 -14.69
C ARG A 291 -2.59 20.87 -14.79
N GLN A 292 -1.90 19.88 -15.37
CA GLN A 292 -0.44 19.75 -15.37
C GLN A 292 0.18 19.96 -13.98
N LEU A 293 -0.48 19.45 -12.94
CA LEU A 293 -0.12 19.67 -11.54
C LEU A 293 0.11 18.33 -10.85
N SER A 294 1.04 18.28 -9.90
CA SER A 294 1.18 17.15 -8.98
C SER A 294 1.54 17.63 -7.58
N VAL A 295 1.23 16.80 -6.60
CA VAL A 295 1.47 17.04 -5.17
C VAL A 295 2.13 15.81 -4.56
N ALA A 296 3.07 16.01 -3.65
CA ALA A 296 3.61 14.95 -2.80
C ALA A 296 3.66 15.40 -1.35
N VAL A 297 3.31 14.49 -0.44
CA VAL A 297 3.37 14.70 1.01
C VAL A 297 4.00 13.47 1.65
N LEU A 298 5.10 13.67 2.37
CA LEU A 298 5.89 12.62 3.02
C LEU A 298 6.00 12.93 4.53
N ALA A 299 5.82 11.93 5.38
CA ALA A 299 5.96 12.05 6.82
C ALA A 299 6.64 10.82 7.43
N ASN A 300 7.30 11.02 8.58
CA ASN A 300 8.10 10.01 9.26
C ASN A 300 7.44 9.44 10.53
N SER A 301 6.14 9.18 10.46
CA SER A 301 5.36 8.56 11.56
C SER A 301 4.63 7.30 11.09
N THR A 302 4.41 6.34 12.00
CA THR A 302 3.53 5.18 11.74
C THR A 302 2.08 5.60 11.59
N ASP A 303 1.67 6.62 12.35
CA ASP A 303 0.37 7.26 12.19
C ASP A 303 0.41 8.22 11.00
N LYS A 304 -0.55 8.02 10.10
CA LYS A 304 -0.68 8.72 8.84
C LYS A 304 -1.54 9.97 8.93
N SER A 305 -2.19 10.22 10.07
CA SER A 305 -3.21 11.25 10.24
C SER A 305 -2.71 12.65 9.88
N ALA A 306 -1.51 13.05 10.33
CA ALA A 306 -0.91 14.33 9.93
C ALA A 306 -0.70 14.44 8.41
N ARG A 307 -0.19 13.38 7.78
CA ARG A 307 0.03 13.33 6.33
C ARG A 307 -1.31 13.41 5.58
N ASP A 308 -2.35 12.71 6.05
CA ASP A 308 -3.68 12.73 5.43
C ASP A 308 -4.38 14.08 5.61
N ALA A 309 -4.26 14.72 6.77
CA ALA A 309 -4.77 16.07 7.03
C ALA A 309 -4.11 17.10 6.10
N VAL A 310 -2.77 17.04 5.95
CA VAL A 310 -2.01 17.91 5.04
C VAL A 310 -2.40 17.66 3.58
N VAL A 311 -2.57 16.41 3.17
CA VAL A 311 -3.07 16.10 1.83
C VAL A 311 -4.47 16.69 1.62
N GLY A 312 -5.39 16.51 2.58
CA GLY A 312 -6.74 17.09 2.52
C GLY A 312 -6.69 18.60 2.32
N HIS A 313 -5.94 19.32 3.17
CA HIS A 313 -5.79 20.76 3.07
C HIS A 313 -5.23 21.24 1.73
N LEU A 314 -4.22 20.56 1.18
CA LEU A 314 -3.68 20.89 -0.15
C LEU A 314 -4.70 20.63 -1.26
N MET A 315 -5.41 19.52 -1.19
CA MET A 315 -6.36 19.13 -2.22
C MET A 315 -7.64 19.98 -2.19
N ASP A 316 -8.11 20.41 -1.02
CA ASP A 316 -9.21 21.37 -0.88
C ASP A 316 -8.93 22.68 -1.62
N ALA A 317 -7.67 23.10 -1.71
CA ALA A 317 -7.26 24.29 -2.44
C ALA A 317 -7.01 24.02 -3.95
N LEU A 318 -6.43 22.88 -4.29
CA LEU A 318 -5.90 22.61 -5.64
C LEU A 318 -6.86 21.84 -6.55
N ALA A 319 -7.66 20.93 -5.98
CA ALA A 319 -8.68 20.15 -6.66
C ALA A 319 -9.75 19.72 -5.64
N PRO A 320 -10.70 20.60 -5.28
CA PRO A 320 -11.76 20.33 -4.31
C PRO A 320 -12.65 19.13 -4.68
N GLU A 321 -12.63 18.72 -5.94
CA GLU A 321 -13.31 17.52 -6.42
C GLU A 321 -12.62 16.20 -6.02
N PHE A 322 -11.39 16.27 -5.51
CA PHE A 322 -10.67 15.12 -4.99
C PHE A 322 -11.34 14.60 -3.72
N ASP A 323 -11.60 13.30 -3.67
CA ASP A 323 -12.22 12.68 -2.51
C ASP A 323 -11.14 12.03 -1.62
N PRO A 324 -10.79 12.63 -0.47
CA PRO A 324 -9.76 12.09 0.41
C PRO A 324 -10.16 10.76 1.06
N ALA A 325 -11.45 10.41 1.11
CA ALA A 325 -11.88 9.10 1.59
C ALA A 325 -11.39 7.95 0.69
N HIS A 326 -10.99 8.27 -0.55
CA HIS A 326 -10.49 7.33 -1.54
C HIS A 326 -8.99 7.50 -1.85
N LEU A 327 -8.21 7.95 -0.86
CA LEU A 327 -6.74 8.07 -0.93
C LEU A 327 -6.00 6.73 -1.10
N SER A 328 -6.64 5.63 -0.70
CA SER A 328 -6.03 4.32 -0.56
C SER A 328 -6.89 3.24 -1.22
N PRO A 329 -6.31 2.33 -2.03
CA PRO A 329 -7.06 1.24 -2.66
C PRO A 329 -7.33 0.07 -1.70
N VAL A 330 -6.78 0.14 -0.49
CA VAL A 330 -6.96 -0.86 0.57
C VAL A 330 -7.86 -0.37 1.70
N SER A 331 -8.13 0.92 1.78
CA SER A 331 -9.07 1.51 2.73
C SER A 331 -10.40 1.73 2.03
N GLU A 332 -11.50 1.39 2.68
CA GLU A 332 -12.84 1.65 2.17
C GLU A 332 -13.69 2.25 3.28
N PRO A 333 -14.67 3.13 2.95
CA PRO A 333 -15.64 3.61 3.91
C PRO A 333 -16.37 2.43 4.56
N ASP A 334 -16.56 2.51 5.87
CA ASP A 334 -17.34 1.53 6.60
C ASP A 334 -18.83 1.73 6.30
N LEU A 335 -19.48 0.63 5.92
CA LEU A 335 -20.91 0.56 5.72
C LEU A 335 -21.55 -0.26 6.86
N PRO A 336 -22.82 -0.01 7.21
CA PRO A 336 -23.54 -0.88 8.12
C PRO A 336 -23.57 -2.32 7.60
N LEU A 337 -23.41 -3.29 8.50
CA LEU A 337 -23.60 -4.70 8.18
C LEU A 337 -25.04 -4.95 7.69
N ALA A 338 -25.19 -5.39 6.45
CA ALA A 338 -26.49 -5.63 5.82
C ALA A 338 -26.98 -7.08 5.94
N LEU A 339 -26.12 -8.01 6.38
CA LEU A 339 -26.48 -9.42 6.50
C LEU A 339 -27.50 -9.65 7.62
N ALA A 340 -28.56 -10.42 7.33
CA ALA A 340 -29.55 -10.80 8.34
C ALA A 340 -28.94 -11.74 9.39
N PRO A 341 -29.51 -11.78 10.61
CA PRO A 341 -29.08 -12.73 11.63
C PRO A 341 -29.08 -14.17 11.09
N SER A 342 -27.94 -14.83 11.18
CA SER A 342 -27.67 -16.11 10.50
C SER A 342 -26.49 -16.83 11.15
N ARG A 343 -26.38 -18.14 10.93
CA ARG A 343 -25.29 -18.98 11.44
C ARG A 343 -24.54 -19.61 10.28
N TRP A 344 -23.22 -19.60 10.40
CA TRP A 344 -22.30 -20.08 9.38
C TRP A 344 -21.21 -20.92 10.02
N ALA A 345 -20.79 -21.98 9.33
CA ALA A 345 -19.68 -22.84 9.74
C ALA A 345 -18.86 -23.26 8.53
N GLY A 346 -17.56 -23.42 8.72
CA GLY A 346 -16.65 -23.82 7.66
C GLY A 346 -15.21 -23.83 8.14
N HIS A 347 -14.30 -23.41 7.27
CA HIS A 347 -12.87 -23.52 7.56
C HIS A 347 -12.06 -22.35 6.99
N LEU A 348 -10.91 -22.11 7.63
CA LEU A 348 -9.80 -21.36 7.06
C LEU A 348 -8.81 -22.36 6.48
N SER A 349 -8.56 -22.30 5.17
CA SER A 349 -7.47 -23.06 4.57
C SER A 349 -6.17 -22.28 4.68
N GLY A 350 -5.17 -22.93 5.28
CA GLY A 350 -3.80 -22.44 5.38
C GLY A 350 -2.79 -23.54 5.09
N PRO A 351 -1.49 -23.20 5.11
CA PRO A 351 -0.43 -24.16 4.82
C PRO A 351 -0.41 -25.38 5.75
N ASP A 352 -0.83 -25.22 7.01
CA ASP A 352 -0.79 -26.26 8.04
C ASP A 352 -2.10 -27.07 8.14
N GLY A 353 -3.02 -26.87 7.20
CA GLY A 353 -4.33 -27.51 7.16
C GLY A 353 -5.48 -26.56 7.43
N ASP A 354 -6.68 -27.14 7.53
CA ASP A 354 -7.91 -26.38 7.72
C ASP A 354 -8.17 -26.10 9.21
N VAL A 355 -8.47 -24.85 9.54
CA VAL A 355 -8.89 -24.42 10.88
C VAL A 355 -10.40 -24.21 10.88
N PRO A 356 -11.20 -24.94 11.69
CA PRO A 356 -12.64 -24.74 11.76
C PRO A 356 -13.01 -23.31 12.19
N VAL A 357 -14.05 -22.74 11.59
CA VAL A 357 -14.59 -21.42 11.96
C VAL A 357 -16.10 -21.49 12.07
N ARG A 358 -16.62 -20.81 13.09
CA ARG A 358 -18.05 -20.52 13.21
C ARG A 358 -18.25 -19.02 13.27
N LEU A 359 -19.29 -18.55 12.58
CA LEU A 359 -19.68 -17.16 12.56
C LEU A 359 -21.20 -17.06 12.69
N THR A 360 -21.66 -16.35 13.71
CA THR A 360 -23.06 -16.01 13.90
C THR A 360 -23.24 -14.52 13.70
N VAL A 361 -24.02 -14.13 12.69
CA VAL A 361 -24.46 -12.75 12.53
C VAL A 361 -25.58 -12.47 13.53
N LEU A 362 -25.42 -11.43 14.33
CA LEU A 362 -26.38 -10.98 15.34
C LEU A 362 -27.07 -9.70 14.87
N THR A 363 -28.09 -9.27 15.62
CA THR A 363 -28.71 -7.96 15.43
C THR A 363 -27.77 -6.83 15.85
N GLY A 364 -27.94 -5.64 15.26
CA GLY A 364 -27.19 -4.44 15.69
C GLY A 364 -25.74 -4.39 15.20
N GLY A 365 -25.42 -5.06 14.09
CA GLY A 365 -24.07 -5.02 13.51
C GLY A 365 -23.02 -5.75 14.35
N GLN A 366 -23.44 -6.74 15.13
CA GLN A 366 -22.55 -7.59 15.91
C GLN A 366 -22.42 -8.96 15.26
N VAL A 367 -21.26 -9.58 15.44
CA VAL A 367 -21.01 -10.97 15.04
C VAL A 367 -20.33 -11.70 16.18
N GLU A 368 -20.73 -12.94 16.40
CA GLU A 368 -20.02 -13.88 17.26
C GLU A 368 -19.16 -14.77 16.38
N VAL A 369 -17.86 -14.86 16.67
CA VAL A 369 -16.90 -15.65 15.87
C VAL A 369 -16.06 -16.55 16.78
N SER A 370 -15.80 -17.78 16.34
CA SER A 370 -14.88 -18.71 17.00
C SER A 370 -13.95 -19.40 16.00
N LEU A 371 -12.75 -19.76 16.47
CA LEU A 371 -11.74 -20.49 15.71
C LEU A 371 -11.40 -21.79 16.44
N ALA A 372 -11.46 -22.92 15.74
CA ALA A 372 -11.26 -24.25 16.31
C ALA A 372 -12.07 -24.42 17.62
N ASP A 373 -11.40 -24.78 18.72
CA ASP A 373 -11.98 -24.99 20.04
C ASP A 373 -11.87 -23.75 20.96
N LEU A 374 -11.45 -22.60 20.43
CA LEU A 374 -11.38 -21.36 21.21
C LEU A 374 -12.80 -20.85 21.56
N PRO A 375 -12.98 -20.25 22.75
CA PRO A 375 -14.24 -19.62 23.11
C PRO A 375 -14.66 -18.57 22.07
N PRO A 376 -15.97 -18.48 21.72
CA PRO A 376 -16.45 -17.46 20.83
C PRO A 376 -16.27 -16.06 21.43
N VAL A 377 -16.05 -15.08 20.56
CA VAL A 377 -16.03 -13.66 20.93
C VAL A 377 -17.05 -12.89 20.10
N THR A 378 -17.71 -11.94 20.75
CA THR A 378 -18.65 -11.03 20.09
C THR A 378 -17.96 -9.70 19.81
N VAL A 379 -17.96 -9.29 18.55
CA VAL A 379 -17.32 -8.06 18.09
C VAL A 379 -18.24 -7.31 17.12
N PRO A 380 -18.08 -5.98 16.99
CA PRO A 380 -18.72 -5.26 15.90
C PRO A 380 -18.20 -5.77 14.55
N ALA A 381 -19.11 -5.84 13.58
CA ALA A 381 -18.79 -6.06 12.19
C ALA A 381 -19.39 -4.97 11.33
N LEU A 382 -18.68 -4.66 10.25
CA LEU A 382 -19.03 -3.65 9.27
C LEU A 382 -19.05 -4.30 7.90
N ALA A 383 -19.57 -3.58 6.91
CA ALA A 383 -19.44 -3.93 5.50
C ALA A 383 -18.57 -2.88 4.79
N SER A 384 -18.24 -3.15 3.53
CA SER A 384 -17.71 -2.19 2.58
C SER A 384 -18.28 -2.50 1.19
N HIS A 385 -17.93 -1.69 0.19
CA HIS A 385 -18.31 -1.99 -1.20
C HIS A 385 -17.78 -3.33 -1.72
N ARG A 386 -16.68 -3.84 -1.15
CA ARG A 386 -16.08 -5.14 -1.54
C ARG A 386 -16.41 -6.29 -0.60
N TRP A 387 -16.92 -6.03 0.60
CA TRP A 387 -17.05 -7.05 1.64
C TRP A 387 -18.36 -6.91 2.38
N ASP A 388 -19.15 -7.97 2.42
CA ASP A 388 -20.43 -8.02 3.12
C ASP A 388 -20.24 -8.19 4.63
N VAL A 389 -19.11 -8.75 5.07
CA VAL A 389 -18.73 -8.87 6.49
C VAL A 389 -17.24 -8.52 6.64
N ARG A 390 -16.92 -7.56 7.49
CA ARG A 390 -15.57 -7.17 7.92
C ARG A 390 -15.54 -7.06 9.43
N LEU A 391 -14.56 -7.71 10.05
CA LEU A 391 -14.37 -7.65 11.49
C LEU A 391 -12.88 -7.79 11.84
N THR A 392 -12.54 -7.30 13.03
CA THR A 392 -11.31 -7.63 13.73
C THR A 392 -11.71 -8.21 15.08
N ALA A 393 -11.09 -9.32 15.46
CA ALA A 393 -11.38 -9.99 16.73
C ALA A 393 -10.09 -10.21 17.54
N PRO A 394 -10.19 -10.18 18.89
CA PRO A 394 -9.08 -10.53 19.78
C PRO A 394 -8.92 -12.06 19.85
N LEU A 395 -8.83 -12.71 18.68
CA LEU A 395 -8.60 -14.15 18.53
C LEU A 395 -7.20 -14.37 17.98
N GLN A 396 -6.51 -15.37 18.51
CA GLN A 396 -5.24 -15.83 17.96
C GLN A 396 -5.52 -16.98 17.00
N LEU A 397 -5.08 -16.85 15.75
CA LEU A 397 -5.14 -17.97 14.80
C LEU A 397 -4.21 -19.09 15.30
N PRO A 398 -4.70 -20.33 15.50
CA PRO A 398 -3.96 -21.41 16.14
C PRO A 398 -3.02 -22.17 15.18
N THR A 399 -2.46 -21.48 14.19
CA THR A 399 -1.44 -22.05 13.29
C THR A 399 -0.04 -21.75 13.82
N PRO A 400 0.94 -22.67 13.68
CA PRO A 400 2.33 -22.45 14.06
C PRO A 400 2.88 -21.07 13.66
N ASP A 401 2.69 -20.66 12.40
CA ASP A 401 3.23 -19.41 11.87
C ASP A 401 2.58 -18.16 12.50
N ALA A 402 1.27 -18.17 12.69
CA ALA A 402 0.56 -17.06 13.32
C ALA A 402 0.90 -16.89 14.81
N LEU A 403 1.17 -17.99 15.52
CA LEU A 403 1.53 -17.98 16.93
C LEU A 403 2.90 -17.33 17.20
N VAL A 404 3.75 -17.21 16.19
CA VAL A 404 5.08 -16.59 16.34
C VAL A 404 4.98 -15.09 16.63
N ASN A 405 4.23 -14.34 15.83
CA ASN A 405 4.19 -12.86 15.97
C ASN A 405 2.99 -12.21 15.25
N SER A 406 1.83 -12.87 15.21
CA SER A 406 0.63 -12.34 14.55
C SER A 406 -0.62 -12.49 15.44
N PRO A 407 -0.73 -11.67 16.51
CA PRO A 407 -1.75 -11.81 17.54
C PRO A 407 -3.13 -11.25 17.21
N ALA A 408 -3.25 -10.45 16.14
CA ALA A 408 -4.52 -9.92 15.69
C ALA A 408 -5.11 -10.81 14.60
N PHE A 409 -6.43 -11.00 14.64
CA PHE A 409 -7.21 -11.71 13.64
C PHE A 409 -8.22 -10.76 13.00
N ALA A 410 -8.25 -10.75 11.67
CA ALA A 410 -9.27 -10.07 10.89
C ALA A 410 -9.93 -11.04 9.91
N LEU A 411 -11.20 -10.78 9.60
CA LEU A 411 -11.99 -11.57 8.66
C LEU A 411 -12.74 -10.63 7.72
N GLU A 412 -12.65 -10.92 6.42
CA GLU A 412 -13.32 -10.17 5.35
C GLU A 412 -13.99 -11.17 4.40
N LEU A 413 -15.32 -11.13 4.31
CA LEU A 413 -16.13 -12.11 3.59
C LEU A 413 -17.12 -11.44 2.64
N ARG A 414 -17.38 -12.11 1.52
CA ARG A 414 -18.45 -11.82 0.57
C ARG A 414 -19.55 -12.85 0.68
N ALA A 415 -20.79 -12.40 0.62
CA ALA A 415 -21.96 -13.24 0.56
C ALA A 415 -22.22 -13.71 -0.87
N GLY A 416 -22.06 -15.01 -1.09
CA GLY A 416 -22.53 -15.71 -2.28
C GLY A 416 -23.95 -16.26 -2.10
N ARG A 417 -24.44 -16.98 -3.12
CA ARG A 417 -25.78 -17.60 -3.07
C ARG A 417 -25.92 -18.68 -1.99
N SER A 418 -24.84 -19.35 -1.62
CA SER A 418 -24.87 -20.52 -0.72
C SER A 418 -23.67 -20.58 0.25
N ALA A 419 -22.84 -19.54 0.29
CA ALA A 419 -21.63 -19.52 1.10
C ALA A 419 -21.19 -18.08 1.39
N LEU A 420 -20.51 -17.88 2.51
CA LEU A 420 -19.63 -16.72 2.71
C LEU A 420 -18.21 -17.12 2.31
N THR A 421 -17.60 -16.36 1.41
CA THR A 421 -16.23 -16.64 0.93
C THR A 421 -15.37 -15.41 1.04
N GLY A 422 -14.11 -15.57 1.41
CA GLY A 422 -13.18 -14.46 1.51
C GLY A 422 -11.88 -14.87 2.16
N ARG A 423 -11.40 -14.06 3.09
CA ARG A 423 -10.11 -14.29 3.75
C ARG A 423 -10.15 -14.01 5.23
N ALA A 424 -9.35 -14.76 5.96
CA ALA A 424 -8.89 -14.42 7.29
C ALA A 424 -7.44 -13.96 7.22
N THR A 425 -7.04 -13.10 8.14
CA THR A 425 -5.66 -12.61 8.24
C THR A 425 -5.19 -12.65 9.68
N ALA A 426 -4.02 -13.25 9.91
CA ALA A 426 -3.26 -13.07 11.15
C ALA A 426 -2.17 -11.99 10.94
N TYR A 427 -2.09 -11.00 11.83
CA TYR A 427 -1.10 -9.92 11.74
C TYR A 427 -0.75 -9.29 13.10
N LYS A 428 0.26 -8.44 13.13
CA LYS A 428 0.59 -7.57 14.28
C LYS A 428 0.66 -6.11 13.84
N PRO A 429 -0.13 -5.21 14.46
CA PRO A 429 -0.03 -3.79 14.18
C PRO A 429 1.28 -3.23 14.72
N GLY A 430 1.96 -2.43 13.90
CA GLY A 430 3.30 -1.90 14.20
C GLY A 430 3.30 -0.71 15.16
N ASP A 431 2.14 -0.11 15.40
CA ASP A 431 2.02 1.23 16.01
C ASP A 431 2.39 1.25 17.50
N ARG A 432 2.14 0.16 18.24
CA ARG A 432 2.35 0.10 19.70
C ARG A 432 3.70 -0.46 20.10
N SER A 433 4.12 -1.59 19.51
CA SER A 433 5.36 -2.26 19.91
C SER A 433 6.57 -1.88 19.04
N GLY A 434 6.38 -1.12 17.96
CA GLY A 434 7.46 -0.74 17.04
C GLY A 434 7.92 -1.86 16.10
N PHE A 435 7.10 -2.91 15.91
CA PHE A 435 7.42 -3.99 14.96
C PHE A 435 6.14 -4.48 14.30
N LEU A 436 6.12 -4.53 12.97
CA LEU A 436 5.11 -5.17 12.16
C LEU A 436 5.43 -6.66 12.09
N GLY A 437 4.43 -7.49 12.36
CA GLY A 437 4.49 -8.93 12.10
C GLY A 437 4.19 -9.23 10.62
N PRO A 438 4.44 -10.47 10.17
CA PRO A 438 4.02 -10.88 8.84
C PRO A 438 2.49 -10.83 8.72
N TYR A 439 2.03 -10.46 7.53
CA TYR A 439 0.60 -10.49 7.19
C TYR A 439 0.28 -11.82 6.54
N LEU A 440 -0.37 -12.71 7.28
CA LEU A 440 -0.56 -14.10 6.90
C LEU A 440 -2.02 -14.35 6.43
N PRO A 441 -2.27 -14.36 5.11
CA PRO A 441 -3.60 -14.58 4.56
C PRO A 441 -3.99 -16.07 4.61
N HIS A 442 -5.24 -16.33 4.92
CA HIS A 442 -5.87 -17.66 4.90
C HIS A 442 -7.18 -17.56 4.13
N ARG A 443 -7.47 -18.52 3.26
CA ARG A 443 -8.76 -18.53 2.53
C ARG A 443 -9.87 -18.93 3.50
N CYS A 444 -10.99 -18.22 3.49
CA CYS A 444 -12.14 -18.55 4.34
C CYS A 444 -13.34 -18.93 3.46
N GLU A 445 -13.98 -20.04 3.80
CA GLU A 445 -15.22 -20.50 3.18
C GLU A 445 -16.15 -21.04 4.28
N LEU A 446 -17.34 -20.42 4.40
CA LEU A 446 -18.37 -20.77 5.38
C LEU A 446 -19.70 -21.06 4.69
N HIS A 447 -20.42 -22.06 5.19
CA HIS A 447 -21.75 -22.45 4.70
C HIS A 447 -22.79 -22.26 5.81
N PRO A 448 -24.08 -22.12 5.46
CA PRO A 448 -25.15 -22.07 6.45
C PRO A 448 -25.09 -23.28 7.40
N ALA A 449 -25.17 -23.01 8.71
CA ALA A 449 -25.01 -24.00 9.78
C ALA A 449 -26.32 -24.35 10.48
#